data_AF-A0A927AA74-F1
#
_entry.id   AF-A0A927AA74-F1
#
_cell.length_a   1.000
_cell.length_b   1.000
_cell.length_c   1.000
_cell.angle_alpha   90.00
_cell.angle_beta   90.00
_cell.angle_gamma   90.00
#
_symmetry.space_group_name_H-M   'P 1'
#
loop_
_entity.id
_entity.type
_entity.pdbx_description
1 polymer ?
#
loop_
_entity_poly.entity_id
_entity_poly.type
_entity_poly.pdbx_seq_one_letter_code
_entity_poly.pdbx_strand_id
1 'polypeptide(L)'
;MAYLVAPQYPEHPFPIESSNKKRARYLAAKKLENLANDPKSGVKMPNGFDTRRFVEVGKDAFMPSNKREIEQHVKSLTVFWESKKESDQLREESKKAYKDIDLLFEAKTLTEEEFSRIRKSLDIIEKYAKCFSAYKKASEKAEEAKKYLDENLDLSE
;
A
#
# COMPACT_ATOMS: atom_id res chain seq x y z
N MET A 1 17.42 -2.62 -1.16
CA MET A 1 18.25 -1.59 -0.49
C MET A 1 18.73 -2.19 0.82
N ALA A 2 20.02 -2.16 1.12
CA ALA A 2 20.59 -2.73 2.33
C ALA A 2 21.19 -1.61 3.19
N TYR A 3 21.39 -1.89 4.48
CA TYR A 3 21.85 -0.94 5.47
C TYR A 3 23.11 -1.45 6.14
N LEU A 4 23.97 -0.53 6.57
CA LEU A 4 25.10 -0.80 7.45
C LEU A 4 24.69 -0.42 8.88
N VAL A 5 24.88 -1.35 9.80
CA VAL A 5 24.54 -1.17 11.21
C VAL A 5 25.78 -1.38 12.05
N ALA A 6 26.05 -0.45 12.96
CA ALA A 6 27.07 -0.64 13.99
C ALA A 6 26.45 -1.54 15.08
N PRO A 7 27.05 -2.70 15.42
CA PRO A 7 26.44 -3.62 16.40
C PRO A 7 26.20 -3.01 17.79
N GLN A 8 26.95 -1.94 18.13
CA GLN A 8 26.80 -1.20 19.38
C GLN A 8 25.59 -0.25 19.37
N TYR A 9 25.10 0.11 18.18
CA TYR A 9 24.04 1.08 17.94
C TYR A 9 23.06 0.54 16.89
N PRO A 10 22.38 -0.60 17.15
CA PRO A 10 21.49 -1.25 16.21
C PRO A 10 20.30 -0.38 15.77
N GLU A 11 19.91 0.57 16.60
CA GLU A 11 18.85 1.57 16.37
C GLU A 11 19.22 2.64 15.33
N HIS A 12 20.48 2.70 14.90
CA HIS A 12 20.98 3.69 13.94
C HIS A 12 21.46 3.05 12.63
N PRO A 13 20.55 2.62 11.73
CA PRO A 13 20.92 2.04 10.46
C PRO A 13 21.30 3.09 9.40
N PHE A 14 22.39 2.85 8.69
CA PHE A 14 22.90 3.73 7.64
C PHE A 14 22.65 3.13 6.25
N PRO A 15 21.90 3.78 5.35
CA PRO A 15 21.66 3.24 4.01
C PRO A 15 22.96 3.09 3.22
N ILE A 16 23.10 2.00 2.46
CA ILE A 16 24.25 1.79 1.58
C ILE A 16 24.13 2.69 0.36
N GLU A 17 24.93 3.76 0.33
CA GLU A 17 24.92 4.81 -0.70
C GLU A 17 25.93 4.55 -1.84
N SER A 18 26.69 3.47 -1.79
CA SER A 18 27.71 3.15 -2.80
C SER A 18 27.81 1.65 -3.03
N SER A 19 27.95 1.24 -4.29
CA SER A 19 28.28 -0.15 -4.67
C SER A 19 29.67 -0.58 -4.19
N ASN A 20 30.58 0.37 -3.92
CA ASN A 20 31.87 0.09 -3.31
C ASN A 20 31.73 -0.04 -1.78
N LYS A 21 31.84 -1.28 -1.28
CA LYS A 21 31.68 -1.61 0.15
C LYS A 21 32.60 -0.81 1.09
N LYS A 22 33.84 -0.53 0.69
CA LYS A 22 34.77 0.29 1.51
C LYS A 22 34.29 1.72 1.62
N ARG A 23 33.85 2.30 0.48
CA ARG A 23 33.30 3.66 0.44
C ARG A 23 31.99 3.77 1.22
N ALA A 24 31.09 2.79 1.09
CA ALA A 24 29.83 2.74 1.84
C ALA A 24 30.07 2.71 3.36
N ARG A 25 31.01 1.88 3.84
CA ARG A 25 31.38 1.82 5.27
C ARG A 25 32.03 3.09 5.78
N TYR A 26 32.86 3.75 4.97
CA TYR A 26 33.42 5.05 5.31
C TYR A 26 32.33 6.13 5.47
N LEU A 27 31.36 6.18 4.54
CA LEU A 27 30.23 7.11 4.63
C LEU A 27 29.35 6.83 5.85
N ALA A 28 29.09 5.55 6.16
CA ALA A 28 28.37 5.16 7.37
C ALA A 28 29.13 5.56 8.65
N ALA A 29 30.45 5.39 8.68
CA ALA A 29 31.28 5.82 9.82
C ALA A 29 31.21 7.33 10.06
N LYS A 30 31.26 8.12 8.98
CA LYS A 30 31.13 9.59 9.06
C LYS A 30 29.76 10.01 9.61
N LYS A 31 28.69 9.31 9.23
CA LYS A 31 27.35 9.57 9.77
C LYS A 31 27.24 9.20 11.25
N LEU A 32 27.85 8.08 11.66
CA LEU A 32 27.91 7.67 13.07
C LEU A 32 28.71 8.67 13.92
N GLU A 33 29.82 9.17 13.41
CA GLU A 33 30.62 10.21 14.05
C GLU A 33 29.83 11.51 14.22
N ASN A 34 29.11 11.94 13.19
CA ASN A 34 28.23 13.10 13.29
C ASN A 34 27.13 12.93 14.34
N LEU A 35 26.53 11.74 14.43
CA LEU A 35 25.57 11.40 15.49
C LEU A 35 26.22 11.44 16.87
N ALA A 36 27.43 10.89 17.02
CA ALA A 36 28.15 10.91 18.29
C ALA A 36 28.58 12.33 18.73
N ASN A 37 28.73 13.25 17.78
CA ASN A 37 29.02 14.66 18.04
C ASN A 37 27.76 15.48 18.40
N ASP A 38 26.56 14.93 18.23
CA ASP A 38 25.32 15.54 18.73
C ASP A 38 25.14 15.17 20.22
N PRO A 39 25.25 16.14 21.15
CA PRO A 39 25.12 15.88 22.58
C PRO A 39 23.73 15.37 23.00
N LYS A 40 22.71 15.47 22.12
CA LYS A 40 21.36 14.96 22.38
C LYS A 40 21.15 13.52 21.91
N SER A 41 22.06 12.95 21.12
CA SER A 41 21.87 11.62 20.52
C SER A 41 22.08 10.48 21.52
N GLY A 42 22.87 10.71 22.58
CA GLY A 42 23.28 9.65 23.51
C GLY A 42 24.27 8.63 22.92
N VAL A 43 24.65 8.78 21.65
CA VAL A 43 25.58 7.90 20.93
C VAL A 43 27.01 8.32 21.26
N LYS A 44 27.90 7.36 21.51
CA LYS A 44 29.34 7.62 21.72
C LYS A 44 30.17 6.85 20.70
N MET A 45 31.05 7.54 19.99
CA MET A 45 31.97 6.85 19.08
C MET A 45 32.91 5.95 19.90
N PRO A 46 32.96 4.63 19.67
CA PRO A 46 33.90 3.78 20.38
C PRO A 46 35.33 4.14 19.99
N ASN A 47 36.23 4.23 20.98
CA ASN A 47 37.66 4.43 20.72
C ASN A 47 38.18 3.34 19.78
N GLY A 48 38.78 3.72 18.65
CA GLY A 48 39.30 2.78 17.65
C GLY A 48 38.22 2.05 16.83
N PHE A 49 37.05 2.68 16.60
CA PHE A 49 36.01 2.10 15.75
C PHE A 49 36.50 1.84 14.31
N ASP A 50 36.72 0.57 13.97
CA ASP A 50 37.04 0.14 12.60
C ASP A 50 35.76 0.04 11.77
N THR A 51 35.75 0.67 10.59
CA THR A 51 34.63 0.62 9.63
C THR A 51 34.27 -0.80 9.19
N ARG A 52 35.18 -1.78 9.34
CA ARG A 52 34.90 -3.22 9.13
C ARG A 52 33.92 -3.81 10.13
N ARG A 53 33.67 -3.16 11.27
CA ARG A 53 32.70 -3.60 12.29
C ARG A 53 31.24 -3.38 11.88
N PHE A 54 30.98 -2.59 10.83
CA PHE A 54 29.64 -2.48 10.28
C PHE A 54 29.18 -3.80 9.66
N VAL A 55 27.98 -4.23 10.05
CA VAL A 55 27.31 -5.39 9.49
C VAL A 55 26.29 -4.92 8.46
N GLU A 56 26.24 -5.58 7.31
CA GLU A 56 25.23 -5.33 6.29
C GLU A 56 23.96 -6.11 6.66
N VAL A 57 22.86 -5.38 6.82
CA VAL A 57 21.54 -5.96 7.09
C VAL A 57 20.60 -5.63 5.93
N GLY A 58 19.74 -6.59 5.58
CA GLY A 58 18.71 -6.36 4.58
C GLY A 58 17.67 -5.35 5.06
N LYS A 59 16.91 -4.75 4.13
CA LYS A 59 15.77 -3.87 4.45
C LYS A 59 14.78 -4.50 5.43
N ASP A 60 14.66 -5.82 5.36
CA ASP A 60 13.73 -6.60 6.16
C ASP A 60 14.13 -6.72 7.63
N ALA A 61 15.38 -6.39 7.98
CA ALA A 61 15.85 -6.41 9.36
C ALA A 61 15.16 -5.35 10.25
N PHE A 62 14.54 -4.33 9.62
CA PHE A 62 13.78 -3.27 10.32
C PHE A 62 12.27 -3.43 10.15
N MET A 63 11.82 -4.46 9.44
CA MET A 63 10.40 -4.74 9.38
C MET A 63 9.98 -5.42 10.69
N PRO A 64 8.75 -5.18 11.16
CA PRO A 64 8.17 -5.94 12.25
C PRO A 64 8.26 -7.45 12.01
N SER A 65 8.32 -8.24 13.09
CA SER A 65 8.38 -9.70 13.00
C SER A 65 7.21 -10.31 12.22
N ASN A 66 6.06 -9.63 12.21
CA ASN A 66 4.85 -9.92 11.45
C ASN A 66 4.82 -9.26 10.04
N LYS A 67 5.99 -9.05 9.42
CA LYS A 67 6.11 -8.45 8.08
C LYS A 67 5.17 -9.09 7.05
N ARG A 68 5.08 -10.42 7.02
CA ARG A 68 4.32 -11.15 6.00
C ARG A 68 2.83 -10.88 6.13
N GLU A 69 2.35 -10.86 7.36
CA GLU A 69 0.98 -10.55 7.74
C GLU A 69 0.65 -9.10 7.36
N ILE A 70 1.53 -8.15 7.68
CA ILE A 70 1.41 -6.75 7.25
C ILE A 70 1.29 -6.66 5.72
N GLU A 71 2.20 -7.31 4.98
CA GLU A 71 2.16 -7.32 3.50
C GLU A 71 0.87 -7.94 2.95
N GLN A 72 0.32 -8.96 3.61
CA GLN A 72 -0.95 -9.58 3.22
C GLN A 72 -2.13 -8.62 3.44
N HIS A 73 -2.19 -7.94 4.58
CA HIS A 73 -3.25 -6.98 4.87
C HIS A 73 -3.17 -5.75 3.94
N VAL A 74 -1.96 -5.26 3.63
CA VAL A 74 -1.78 -4.20 2.61
C VAL A 74 -2.32 -4.66 1.24
N LYS A 75 -2.07 -5.90 0.83
CA LYS A 75 -2.64 -6.44 -0.43
C LYS A 75 -4.17 -6.47 -0.40
N SER A 76 -4.78 -6.82 0.73
CA SER A 76 -6.24 -6.77 0.87
C SER A 76 -6.79 -5.35 0.70
N LEU A 77 -6.12 -4.33 1.25
CA LEU A 77 -6.47 -2.93 1.04
C LEU A 77 -6.29 -2.49 -0.42
N THR A 78 -5.25 -2.96 -1.11
CA THR A 78 -5.06 -2.68 -2.54
C THR A 78 -6.21 -3.23 -3.38
N VAL A 79 -6.61 -4.48 -3.17
CA VAL A 79 -7.74 -5.10 -3.88
C VAL A 79 -9.05 -4.33 -3.62
N PHE A 80 -9.25 -3.88 -2.38
CA PHE A 80 -10.41 -3.04 -2.04
C PHE A 80 -10.37 -1.68 -2.76
N TRP A 81 -9.21 -1.03 -2.82
CA TRP A 81 -9.05 0.22 -3.54
C TRP A 81 -9.34 0.06 -5.04
N GLU A 82 -8.80 -0.98 -5.68
CA GLU A 82 -9.03 -1.27 -7.11
C GLU A 82 -10.52 -1.51 -7.39
N SER A 83 -11.15 -2.40 -6.64
CA SER A 83 -12.57 -2.74 -6.81
C SER A 83 -13.50 -1.55 -6.51
N LYS A 84 -13.18 -0.73 -5.50
CA LYS A 84 -13.93 0.50 -5.22
C LYS A 84 -13.84 1.49 -6.39
N LYS A 85 -12.62 1.72 -6.90
CA LYS A 85 -12.39 2.61 -8.04
C LYS A 85 -13.18 2.18 -9.27
N GLU A 86 -13.13 0.89 -9.63
CA GLU A 86 -13.90 0.37 -10.76
C GLU A 86 -15.40 0.53 -10.57
N SER A 87 -15.91 0.22 -9.37
CA SER A 87 -17.33 0.38 -9.06
C SER A 87 -17.78 1.84 -9.13
N ASP A 88 -17.00 2.77 -8.58
CA ASP A 88 -17.30 4.20 -8.59
C ASP A 88 -17.27 4.79 -10.02
N GLN A 89 -16.34 4.33 -10.87
CA GLN A 89 -16.28 4.76 -12.28
C GLN A 89 -17.55 4.40 -13.06
N LEU A 90 -18.15 3.24 -12.78
CA LEU A 90 -19.36 2.77 -13.46
C LEU A 90 -20.67 3.26 -12.83
N ARG A 91 -20.61 3.84 -11.63
CA ARG A 91 -21.81 4.18 -10.84
C ARG A 91 -22.70 5.21 -11.51
N GLU A 92 -22.12 6.29 -12.05
CA GLU A 92 -22.93 7.32 -12.71
C GLU A 92 -23.43 6.88 -14.09
N GLU A 93 -22.65 6.06 -14.80
CA GLU A 93 -23.07 5.47 -16.07
C GLU A 93 -24.23 4.49 -15.88
N SER A 94 -24.17 3.64 -14.84
CA SER A 94 -25.25 2.68 -14.54
C SER A 94 -26.53 3.37 -14.10
N LYS A 95 -26.45 4.47 -13.34
CA LYS A 95 -27.63 5.30 -13.01
C LYS A 95 -28.29 5.90 -14.24
N LYS A 96 -27.50 6.37 -15.21
CA LYS A 96 -28.03 6.90 -16.48
C LYS A 96 -28.67 5.78 -17.30
N ALA A 97 -28.00 4.65 -17.42
CA ALA A 97 -28.51 3.46 -18.10
C ALA A 97 -29.82 2.94 -17.48
N TYR A 98 -29.95 2.98 -16.14
CA TYR A 98 -31.14 2.52 -15.44
C TYR A 98 -32.41 3.29 -15.83
N LYS A 99 -32.30 4.58 -16.18
CA LYS A 99 -33.45 5.37 -16.65
C LYS A 99 -34.06 4.85 -17.95
N ASP A 100 -33.27 4.17 -18.78
CA ASP A 100 -33.78 3.60 -20.03
C ASP A 100 -34.67 2.37 -19.78
N ILE A 101 -34.55 1.74 -18.60
CA ILE A 101 -35.38 0.60 -18.23
C ILE A 101 -36.84 1.03 -18.03
N ASP A 102 -37.09 2.27 -17.60
CA ASP A 102 -38.45 2.78 -17.38
C ASP A 102 -39.31 2.68 -18.67
N LEU A 103 -38.68 2.80 -19.84
CA LEU A 103 -39.32 2.64 -21.15
C LEU A 103 -39.97 1.27 -21.34
N LEU A 104 -39.43 0.20 -20.74
CA LEU A 104 -40.02 -1.15 -20.81
C LEU A 104 -41.36 -1.25 -20.08
N PHE A 105 -41.63 -0.32 -19.16
CA PHE A 105 -42.85 -0.31 -18.35
C PHE A 105 -43.88 0.73 -18.82
N GLU A 106 -43.56 1.51 -19.86
CA GLU A 106 -44.50 2.43 -20.48
C GLU A 106 -45.53 1.68 -21.33
N ALA A 107 -46.79 2.15 -21.32
CA ALA A 107 -47.86 1.61 -22.15
C ALA A 107 -47.77 2.10 -23.61
N LYS A 108 -46.60 1.93 -24.24
CA LYS A 108 -46.34 2.28 -25.65
C LYS A 108 -45.59 1.15 -26.35
N THR A 109 -45.69 1.11 -27.67
CA THR A 109 -44.86 0.24 -28.50
C THR A 109 -43.46 0.83 -28.62
N LEU A 110 -42.44 0.01 -28.37
CA LEU A 110 -41.04 0.40 -28.51
C LEU A 110 -40.54 0.20 -29.94
N THR A 111 -39.64 1.06 -30.40
CA THR A 111 -38.93 0.87 -31.67
C THR A 111 -37.72 -0.06 -31.52
N GLU A 112 -37.18 -0.56 -32.63
CA GLU A 112 -35.98 -1.40 -32.62
C GLU A 112 -34.76 -0.64 -32.06
N GLU A 113 -34.65 0.66 -32.33
CA GLU A 113 -33.61 1.52 -31.76
C GLU A 113 -33.73 1.65 -30.24
N GLU A 114 -34.96 1.74 -29.71
CA GLU A 114 -35.22 1.75 -28.28
C GLU A 114 -34.85 0.41 -27.63
N PHE A 115 -35.23 -0.72 -28.25
CA PHE A 115 -34.81 -2.05 -27.78
C PHE A 115 -33.28 -2.20 -27.76
N SER A 116 -32.59 -1.76 -28.82
CA SER A 116 -31.13 -1.80 -28.91
C SER A 116 -30.45 -0.93 -27.83
N ARG A 117 -31.00 0.26 -27.56
CA ARG A 117 -30.54 1.13 -26.47
C ARG A 117 -30.73 0.49 -25.10
N ILE A 118 -31.92 -0.05 -24.82
CA ILE A 118 -32.22 -0.75 -23.57
C ILE A 118 -31.27 -1.93 -23.36
N ARG A 119 -30.99 -2.70 -24.41
CA ARG A 119 -30.06 -3.84 -24.34
C ARG A 119 -28.65 -3.41 -23.90
N LYS A 120 -28.13 -2.30 -24.42
CA LYS A 120 -26.83 -1.73 -24.01
C LYS A 120 -26.86 -1.24 -22.58
N SER A 121 -27.96 -0.59 -22.18
CA SER A 121 -28.15 -0.12 -20.81
C SER A 121 -28.16 -1.27 -19.80
N LEU A 122 -28.77 -2.42 -20.15
CA LEU A 122 -28.71 -3.64 -19.34
C LEU A 122 -27.28 -4.18 -19.19
N ASP A 123 -26.45 -4.16 -20.24
CA ASP A 123 -25.04 -4.59 -20.17
C ASP A 123 -24.22 -3.71 -19.21
N ILE A 124 -24.44 -2.38 -19.24
CA ILE A 124 -23.79 -1.43 -18.33
C ILE A 124 -24.18 -1.74 -16.87
N ILE A 125 -25.47 -1.99 -16.62
CA ILE A 125 -25.98 -2.30 -15.28
C ILE A 125 -25.42 -3.63 -14.78
N GLU A 126 -25.36 -4.66 -15.63
CA GLU A 126 -24.76 -5.94 -15.28
C GLU A 126 -23.27 -5.78 -14.93
N LYS A 127 -22.53 -5.02 -15.74
CA LYS A 127 -21.12 -4.72 -15.47
C LYS A 127 -20.93 -4.01 -14.14
N TYR A 128 -21.74 -2.98 -13.87
CA TYR A 128 -21.72 -2.29 -12.58
C TYR A 128 -22.04 -3.24 -11.41
N ALA A 129 -23.04 -4.11 -11.55
CA ALA A 129 -23.42 -5.07 -10.52
C ALA A 129 -22.27 -6.04 -10.18
N LYS A 130 -21.54 -6.53 -11.20
CA LYS A 130 -20.35 -7.38 -11.01
C LYS A 130 -19.24 -6.64 -10.24
N CYS A 131 -18.91 -5.42 -10.67
CA CYS A 131 -17.90 -4.60 -10.00
C CYS A 131 -18.30 -4.24 -8.55
N PHE A 132 -19.57 -3.86 -8.34
CA PHE A 132 -20.09 -3.54 -7.00
C PHE A 132 -20.09 -4.74 -6.06
N SER A 133 -20.38 -5.94 -6.57
CA SER A 133 -20.28 -7.19 -5.80
C SER A 133 -18.83 -7.50 -5.41
N ALA A 134 -17.87 -7.32 -6.32
CA ALA A 134 -16.45 -7.46 -6.02
C ALA A 134 -15.99 -6.46 -4.96
N TYR A 135 -16.40 -5.20 -5.08
CA TYR A 135 -16.15 -4.17 -4.07
C TYR A 135 -16.70 -4.55 -2.70
N LYS A 136 -17.95 -4.99 -2.60
CA LYS A 136 -18.55 -5.42 -1.32
C LYS A 136 -17.76 -6.55 -0.67
N LYS A 137 -17.40 -7.58 -1.45
CA LYS A 137 -16.59 -8.71 -0.96
C LYS A 137 -15.20 -8.27 -0.49
N ALA A 138 -14.60 -7.30 -1.17
CA ALA A 138 -13.30 -6.75 -0.77
C ALA A 138 -13.39 -5.88 0.49
N SER A 139 -14.52 -5.21 0.72
CA SER A 139 -14.75 -4.35 1.90
C SER A 139 -14.60 -5.10 3.21
N GLU A 140 -15.16 -6.31 3.31
CA GLU A 140 -15.09 -7.14 4.51
C GLU A 140 -13.64 -7.45 4.89
N LYS A 141 -12.82 -7.85 3.91
CA LYS A 141 -11.39 -8.13 4.12
C LYS A 141 -10.58 -6.85 4.37
N ALA A 142 -11.00 -5.72 3.81
CA ALA A 142 -10.33 -4.45 4.00
C ALA A 142 -10.54 -3.89 5.41
N GLU A 143 -11.72 -4.10 6.01
CA GLU A 143 -11.98 -3.70 7.40
C GLU A 143 -11.09 -4.48 8.37
N GLU A 144 -10.98 -5.80 8.20
CA GLU A 144 -10.05 -6.63 8.97
C GLU A 144 -8.59 -6.18 8.78
N ALA A 145 -8.19 -5.94 7.53
CA ALA A 145 -6.85 -5.46 7.22
C ALA A 145 -6.55 -4.09 7.83
N LYS A 146 -7.49 -3.15 7.78
CA LYS A 146 -7.35 -1.84 8.41
C LYS A 146 -7.14 -2.00 9.92
N LYS A 147 -7.99 -2.78 10.59
CA LYS A 147 -7.89 -3.02 12.03
C LYS A 147 -6.54 -3.63 12.42
N TYR A 148 -6.08 -4.63 11.68
CA TYR A 148 -4.78 -5.25 11.93
C TYR A 148 -3.64 -4.25 11.83
N LEU A 149 -3.63 -3.42 10.78
CA LEU A 149 -2.58 -2.44 10.57
C LEU A 149 -2.62 -1.33 11.63
N ASP A 150 -3.81 -0.87 12.02
CA ASP A 150 -3.99 0.12 13.09
C ASP A 150 -3.37 -0.41 14.42
N GLU A 151 -3.57 -1.69 14.75
CA GLU A 151 -3.07 -2.33 15.97
C GLU A 151 -1.56 -2.64 15.95
N ASN A 152 -0.97 -2.85 14.77
CA ASN A 152 0.40 -3.36 14.65
C ASN A 152 1.43 -2.33 14.16
N LEU A 153 0.97 -1.18 13.66
CA LEU A 153 1.84 -0.15 13.08
C LEU A 153 1.68 1.24 13.71
N ASP A 154 0.93 1.36 14.81
CA ASP A 154 0.63 2.63 15.50
C ASP A 154 0.20 3.73 14.50
N LEU A 155 -0.62 3.37 13.50
CA LEU A 155 -1.06 4.28 12.43
C LEU A 155 -2.23 5.19 12.86
N SER A 156 -2.69 5.07 14.09
CA SER A 156 -3.81 5.85 14.64
C SER A 156 -3.30 6.96 15.57
N GLU A 157 -3.40 8.21 15.09
CA GLU A 157 -3.45 9.43 15.92
C GLU A 157 -4.90 9.87 16.13
#